data_AF-A0A9E4T9A7-F1
#
_entry.id   AF-A0A9E4T9A7-F1
#
_cell.length_a   1.000
_cell.length_b   1.000
_cell.length_c   1.000
_cell.angle_alpha   90.00
_cell.angle_beta   90.00
_cell.angle_gamma   90.00
#
_symmetry.space_group_name_H-M   'P 1'
#
loop_
_entity.id
_entity.type
_entity.pdbx_description
1 polymer ?
#
loop_
_entity_poly.entity_id
_entity_poly.type
_entity_poly.pdbx_seq_one_letter_code
_entity_poly.pdbx_strand_id
1 'polypeptide(L)' 'MIPLAGREEEASQINQELVDFYGAQEGCVSGHFVKAADSSGEQGRISLWSSERAANDAATQERSLQLR' A
#
# COMPACT_ATOMS: atom_id res chain seq x y z
N MET A 1 -6.00 -7.25 4.28
CA MET A 1 -5.84 -8.58 3.65
C MET A 1 -5.14 -9.50 4.63
N ILE A 2 -5.47 -10.78 4.66
CA ILE A 2 -4.71 -11.77 5.43
C ILE A 2 -3.63 -12.34 4.49
N PRO A 3 -2.33 -12.20 4.81
CA PRO A 3 -1.26 -12.81 4.03
C PRO A 3 -1.36 -14.34 4.04
N LEU A 4 -0.80 -14.99 3.01
CA LEU A 4 -0.62 -16.44 3.06
C LEU A 4 0.38 -16.81 4.17
N ALA A 5 0.15 -17.94 4.83
CA ALA A 5 1.01 -18.42 5.89
C ALA A 5 2.47 -18.57 5.40
N GLY A 6 3.42 -17.99 6.14
CA GLY A 6 4.84 -17.96 5.79
C GLY A 6 5.22 -16.88 4.75
N ARG A 7 4.29 -16.01 4.36
CA ARG A 7 4.49 -14.88 3.43
C ARG A 7 4.17 -13.52 4.08
N GLU A 8 4.03 -13.48 5.40
CA GLU A 8 3.64 -12.30 6.16
C GLU A 8 4.67 -11.17 6.02
N GLU A 9 5.95 -11.53 6.07
CA GLU A 9 7.07 -10.59 5.95
C GLU A 9 7.18 -10.03 4.53
N GLU A 10 7.09 -10.89 3.50
CA GLU A 10 7.06 -10.47 2.10
C GLU A 10 5.87 -9.54 1.82
N ALA A 11 4.67 -9.89 2.29
CA ALA A 11 3.51 -9.03 2.13
C ALA A 11 3.64 -7.72 2.94
N SER A 12 4.36 -7.71 4.07
CA SER A 12 4.68 -6.47 4.79
C SER A 12 5.62 -5.59 3.98
N GLN A 13 6.68 -6.18 3.39
CA GLN A 13 7.64 -5.47 2.55
C GLN A 13 6.98 -4.86 1.32
N ILE A 14 6.13 -5.62 0.62
CA ILE A 14 5.35 -5.14 -0.53
C ILE A 14 4.46 -3.96 -0.13
N ASN A 15 3.74 -4.05 1.00
CA ASN A 15 2.89 -2.95 1.43
C ASN A 15 3.68 -1.71 1.83
N GLN A 16 4.84 -1.87 2.48
CA GLN A 16 5.72 -0.76 2.82
C GLN A 16 6.26 -0.09 1.54
N GLU A 17 6.71 -0.88 0.57
CA GLU A 17 7.23 -0.37 -0.69
C GLU A 17 6.16 0.38 -1.50
N LEU A 18 4.92 -0.10 -1.48
CA LEU A 18 3.80 0.62 -2.08
C LEU A 18 3.48 1.92 -1.36
N VAL A 19 3.58 1.96 -0.02
CA VAL A 19 3.41 3.19 0.76
C VAL A 19 4.48 4.22 0.38
N ASP A 20 5.74 3.78 0.31
CA ASP A 20 6.87 4.66 -0.04
C ASP A 20 6.76 5.15 -1.48
N PHE A 21 6.41 4.25 -2.41
CA PHE A 21 6.18 4.57 -3.82
C PHE A 21 5.07 5.62 -4.00
N TYR A 22 3.92 5.42 -3.34
CA TYR A 22 2.82 6.36 -3.42
C TYR A 22 3.16 7.68 -2.74
N GLY A 23 3.88 7.66 -1.62
CA GLY A 23 4.34 8.86 -0.92
C GLY A 23 5.22 9.78 -1.77
N ALA A 24 5.90 9.24 -2.77
CA ALA A 24 6.71 10.01 -3.72
C ALA A 24 5.91 10.59 -4.92
N GLN A 25 4.64 10.23 -5.08
CA GLN A 25 3.82 10.69 -6.21
C GLN A 25 3.23 12.08 -5.98
N GLU A 26 3.13 12.85 -7.05
CA GLU A 26 2.43 14.13 -7.01
C GLU A 26 0.95 13.93 -6.62
N GLY A 27 0.50 14.69 -5.64
CA GLY A 27 -0.87 14.59 -5.12
C GLY A 27 -1.08 13.57 -4.00
N CYS A 28 -0.08 12.76 -3.66
CA CYS A 28 -0.13 11.97 -2.43
C CYS A 28 0.14 12.87 -1.22
N VAL A 29 -0.78 12.86 -0.25
CA VAL A 29 -0.70 13.66 0.98
C VAL A 29 -0.03 12.85 2.08
N SER A 30 -0.40 11.56 2.21
CA SER A 30 0.25 10.63 3.14
C SER A 30 -0.02 9.18 2.75
N GLY A 31 0.86 8.28 3.19
CA GLY A 31 0.70 6.84 3.08
C GLY A 31 1.02 6.18 4.41
N HIS A 32 0.25 5.17 4.79
CA HIS A 32 0.37 4.45 6.05
C HIS A 32 0.25 2.95 5.82
N PHE A 33 1.21 2.21 6.35
CA PHE A 33 1.07 0.76 6.53
C PHE A 33 0.24 0.50 7.80
N VAL A 34 -0.74 -0.39 7.70
CA VAL A 34 -1.64 -0.72 8.81
C VAL A 34 -1.66 -2.22 9.05
N LYS A 35 -1.72 -2.58 10.33
CA LYS A 35 -1.94 -3.95 10.81
C LYS A 35 -3.16 -3.95 11.71
N ALA A 36 -3.98 -5.00 11.62
CA ALA A 36 -5.07 -5.21 12.55
C ALA A 36 -4.49 -5.40 13.96
N ALA A 37 -5.18 -4.82 14.94
CA ALA A 37 -4.79 -4.92 16.35
C ALA A 37 -5.29 -6.21 17.01
N ASP A 38 -6.12 -6.99 16.31
CA ASP A 38 -6.62 -8.28 16.75
C ASP A 38 -5.69 -9.43 16.30
N SER A 39 -6.12 -10.66 16.54
CA SER A 39 -5.39 -11.87 16.16
C SER A 39 -5.62 -12.31 14.71
N SER A 40 -6.23 -11.48 13.86
CA SER A 40 -6.53 -11.86 12.46
C SER A 40 -5.28 -11.96 11.60
N GLY A 41 -4.21 -11.24 11.96
CA GLY A 41 -3.02 -11.09 11.13
C GLY A 41 -3.27 -10.26 9.86
N GLU A 42 -4.39 -9.53 9.80
CA GLU A 42 -4.65 -8.66 8.67
C GLU A 42 -3.66 -7.51 8.59
N GLN A 43 -3.21 -7.23 7.38
CA GLN A 43 -2.41 -6.07 7.05
C GLN A 43 -2.85 -5.41 5.75
N GLY A 44 -2.48 -4.16 5.58
CA GLY A 44 -2.82 -3.39 4.40
C GLY A 44 -2.18 -2.01 4.42
N ARG A 45 -2.70 -1.13 3.58
CA ARG A 45 -2.20 0.23 3.42
C ARG A 45 -3.35 1.20 3.24
N ILE A 46 -3.15 2.42 3.70
CA ILE A 46 -4.05 3.54 3.51
C ILE A 46 -3.23 4.69 2.92
N SER A 47 -3.71 5.32 1.86
CA SER A 47 -3.12 6.54 1.34
C SER A 47 -4.16 7.63 1.13
N LEU A 48 -3.79 8.86 1.45
CA LEU A 48 -4.61 10.06 1.30
C LEU A 48 -4.11 10.84 0.10
N TRP A 49 -5.02 11.26 -0.76
CA TRP A 49 -4.71 11.93 -2.01
C TRP A 49 -5.49 13.23 -2.15
N SER A 50 -4.88 14.21 -2.83
CA SER A 50 -5.50 15.50 -3.12
C SER A 50 -6.70 15.40 -4.07
N SER A 51 -6.77 14.32 -4.87
CA SER A 51 -7.88 14.01 -5.75
C SER A 51 -7.93 12.53 -6.09
N GLU A 52 -9.12 12.06 -6.47
CA GLU A 52 -9.31 10.69 -6.98
C GLU A 52 -8.48 10.43 -8.26
N ARG A 53 -8.37 11.44 -9.14
CA ARG A 53 -7.58 11.34 -10.36
C ARG A 53 -6.10 11.03 -10.06
N ALA A 54 -5.48 11.76 -9.13
CA ALA A 54 -4.09 11.53 -8.74
C ALA A 54 -3.88 10.10 -8.20
N ALA A 55 -4.82 9.61 -7.38
CA ALA A 55 -4.79 8.25 -6.87
C ALA A 55 -4.89 7.21 -8.00
N ASN A 56 -5.78 7.42 -8.97
CA ASN A 56 -5.97 6.51 -10.11
C ASN A 56 -4.75 6.51 -11.04
N ASP A 57 -4.21 7.68 -11.36
CA ASP A 57 -3.02 7.80 -12.21
C ASP A 57 -1.85 7.05 -11.56
N ALA A 58 -1.60 7.25 -10.26
CA ALA A 58 -0.58 6.51 -9.51
C ALA A 58 -0.84 4.99 -9.44
N ALA A 59 -2.10 4.57 -9.32
CA ALA A 59 -2.47 3.15 -9.26
C ALA A 59 -2.19 2.40 -10.58
N THR A 60 -2.23 3.11 -11.72
CA THR A 60 -1.98 2.55 -13.05
C THR A 60 -0.51 2.54 -13.49
N GLN A 61 0.39 3.13 -12.70
CA GLN A 61 1.82 3.11 -13.00
C GLN A 61 2.39 1.69 -12.92
N GLU A 62 3.37 1.39 -13.78
CA GLU A 62 3.96 0.06 -13.90
C GLU A 62 4.48 -0.48 -12.55
N ARG A 63 5.14 0.36 -11.75
CA ARG A 63 5.64 -0.03 -10.42
C ARG A 63 4.52 -0.43 -9.47
N SER A 64 3.38 0.27 -9.50
CA SER A 64 2.19 -0.08 -8.71
C SER A 64 1.59 -1.40 -9.14
N LEU A 65 1.63 -1.71 -10.45
CA LEU A 65 1.12 -2.97 -10.99
C LEU A 65 2.03 -4.16 -10.69
N GLN A 66 3.35 -3.96 -10.68
CA GLN A 66 4.33 -5.02 -10.35
C GLN A 66 4.29 -5.46 -8.89
N LEU A 67 3.84 -4.59 -7.99
CA LEU A 67 3.81 -4.83 -6.55
C LEU A 67 2.44 -5.31 -6.04
N ARG A 68 1.46 -5.51 -6.92
CA ARG A 68 0.11 -5.98 -6.57
C ARG A 68 -0.07 -7.45 -6.90
#